data_AF-A0A2R3QVH3-F1
#
_entry.id   AF-A0A2R3QVH3-F1
#
_cell.length_a   1.000
_cell.length_b   1.000
_cell.length_c   1.000
_cell.angle_alpha   90.00
_cell.angle_beta   90.00
_cell.angle_gamma   90.00
#
_symmetry.space_group_name_H-M   'P 1'
#
loop_
_entity.id
_entity.type
_entity.pdbx_description
1 polymer ?
#
loop_
_entity_poly.entity_id
_entity_poly.type
_entity_poly.pdbx_seq_one_letter_code
_entity_poly.pdbx_strand_id
1 'polypeptide(L)'
;MKTFLIAVPIAALLVSYFIADADLTSFQLKYLSIFGTVGTLLGLCYTIVQVSLVKKESVIIAGAAEETKKQVLLLACVADWARGVKVAQEIQIHCRNGKREIAIPRLQELKQILYDIAHSSDSSLKSHGDDAGRQIVRLNLVINGFEKDPATGMSSHEIANVNEILEKTIDLLSQIQSITKNKG
;
A
#
# COMPACT_ATOMS: atom_id res chain seq x y z
N MET A 1 11.25 35.17 -1.05
CA MET A 1 12.19 34.13 -1.51
C MET A 1 12.17 33.94 -3.03
N LYS A 2 11.01 33.72 -3.67
CA LYS A 2 10.89 33.61 -5.15
C LYS A 2 11.39 34.84 -5.93
N THR A 3 11.08 36.05 -5.46
CA THR A 3 11.56 37.32 -6.07
C THR A 3 13.07 37.50 -5.98
N PHE A 4 13.70 37.04 -4.89
CA PHE A 4 15.15 37.11 -4.71
C PHE A 4 15.90 36.14 -5.63
N LEU A 5 15.34 34.94 -5.84
CA LEU A 5 15.90 33.89 -6.70
C LEU A 5 15.87 34.26 -8.19
N ILE A 6 14.93 35.11 -8.61
CA ILE A 6 14.82 35.62 -9.98
C ILE A 6 15.63 36.92 -10.17
N ALA A 7 15.69 37.78 -9.14
CA ALA A 7 16.41 39.05 -9.22
C ALA A 7 17.93 38.88 -9.32
N VAL A 8 18.50 37.88 -8.62
CA VAL A 8 19.95 37.62 -8.62
C VAL A 8 20.51 37.27 -10.01
N PRO A 9 19.96 36.32 -10.78
CA PRO A 9 20.47 36.01 -12.12
C PRO A 9 20.24 37.16 -13.12
N ILE A 10 19.15 37.92 -12.99
CA ILE A 10 18.89 39.10 -13.84
C ILE A 10 19.91 40.21 -13.54
N ALA A 11 20.18 40.48 -12.27
CA ALA A 11 21.19 41.44 -11.86
C ALA A 11 22.60 41.02 -12.33
N ALA A 12 22.94 39.73 -12.24
CA ALA A 12 24.21 39.20 -12.74
C ALA A 12 24.35 39.37 -14.25
N LEU A 13 23.28 39.13 -15.02
CA LEU A 13 23.24 39.35 -16.47
C LEU A 13 23.42 40.84 -16.82
N LEU A 14 22.70 41.74 -16.14
CA LEU A 14 22.82 43.18 -16.36
C LEU A 14 24.23 43.69 -16.04
N VAL A 15 24.80 43.26 -14.90
CA VAL A 15 26.17 43.62 -14.52
C VAL A 15 27.18 43.07 -15.53
N SER A 16 27.01 41.84 -16.01
CA SER A 16 27.90 41.26 -17.03
C SER A 16 27.86 42.02 -18.37
N TYR A 17 26.68 42.53 -18.76
CA TYR A 17 26.50 43.34 -19.96
C TYR A 17 27.18 44.70 -19.84
N PHE A 18 27.03 45.39 -18.70
CA PHE A 18 27.68 46.68 -18.44
C PHE A 18 29.21 46.57 -18.31
N ILE A 19 29.72 45.45 -17.80
CA ILE A 19 31.17 45.20 -17.69
C ILE A 19 31.79 44.89 -19.08
N ALA A 20 31.03 44.29 -20.00
CA ALA A 20 31.51 43.95 -21.33
C ALA A 20 31.75 45.18 -22.23
N ASP A 21 31.04 46.27 -21.97
CA ASP A 21 31.13 47.54 -22.73
C ASP A 21 32.10 48.55 -22.09
N ALA A 22 32.73 48.20 -20.95
CA ALA A 22 33.64 49.07 -20.22
C ALA A 22 35.12 48.75 -20.55
N ASP A 23 35.89 49.78 -20.92
CA ASP A 23 37.36 49.70 -21.10
C ASP A 23 38.07 49.47 -19.75
N LEU A 24 38.13 48.21 -19.33
CA LEU A 24 38.76 47.80 -18.08
C LEU A 24 40.27 47.71 -18.22
N THR A 25 40.98 48.27 -17.24
CA THR A 25 42.44 48.13 -17.18
C THR A 25 42.86 46.68 -16.93
N SER A 26 44.06 46.30 -17.38
CA SER A 26 44.60 44.94 -17.24
C SER A 26 44.67 44.44 -15.78
N PHE A 27 44.77 45.35 -14.81
CA PHE A 27 44.70 45.06 -13.38
C PHE A 27 43.28 44.69 -12.93
N GLN A 28 42.26 45.43 -13.38
CA GLN A 28 40.85 45.19 -13.03
C GLN A 28 40.33 43.87 -13.61
N LEU A 29 40.75 43.50 -14.83
CA LEU A 29 40.42 42.20 -15.43
C LEU A 29 40.98 41.02 -14.62
N LYS A 30 42.21 41.13 -14.11
CA LYS A 30 42.82 40.10 -13.26
C LYS A 30 42.08 39.97 -11.92
N TYR A 31 41.68 41.08 -11.31
CA TYR A 31 40.87 41.05 -10.10
C TYR A 31 39.50 40.42 -10.33
N LEU A 32 38.81 40.78 -11.41
CA LEU A 32 37.51 40.19 -11.76
C LEU A 32 37.64 38.67 -12.00
N SER A 33 38.71 38.22 -12.65
CA SER A 33 39.00 36.80 -12.86
C SER A 33 39.24 36.03 -11.54
N ILE A 34 39.99 36.61 -10.61
CA ILE A 34 40.21 36.04 -9.27
C ILE A 34 38.89 35.99 -8.48
N PHE A 35 38.10 37.04 -8.52
CA PHE A 35 36.78 37.05 -7.87
C PHE A 35 35.80 36.05 -8.50
N GLY A 36 35.81 35.90 -9.82
CA GLY A 36 34.98 34.92 -10.53
C GLY A 36 35.34 33.48 -10.20
N THR A 37 36.64 33.18 -10.08
CA THR A 37 37.11 31.84 -9.70
C THR A 37 36.78 31.52 -8.24
N VAL A 38 36.98 32.46 -7.31
CA VAL A 38 36.55 32.30 -5.90
C VAL A 38 35.03 32.15 -5.80
N GLY A 39 34.26 32.95 -6.54
CA GLY A 39 32.80 32.87 -6.59
C GLY A 39 32.31 31.52 -7.12
N THR A 40 32.98 30.96 -8.12
CA THR A 40 32.68 29.61 -8.65
C THR A 40 32.94 28.54 -7.58
N LEU A 41 34.04 28.66 -6.82
CA LEU A 41 34.39 27.72 -5.75
C LEU A 41 33.35 27.75 -4.62
N LEU A 42 32.89 28.95 -4.23
CA LEU A 42 31.82 29.14 -3.25
C LEU A 42 30.46 28.60 -3.75
N GLY A 43 30.13 28.84 -5.02
CA GLY A 43 28.93 28.30 -5.66
C GLY A 43 28.92 26.77 -5.65
N LEU A 44 30.06 26.16 -5.97
CA LEU A 44 30.22 24.70 -5.95
C LEU A 44 30.07 24.13 -4.54
N CYS A 45 30.65 24.79 -3.53
CA CYS A 45 30.47 24.43 -2.12
C CYS A 45 28.99 24.52 -1.68
N TYR A 46 28.30 25.58 -2.08
CA TYR A 46 26.87 25.75 -1.83
C TYR A 46 26.03 24.64 -2.48
N THR A 47 26.31 24.28 -3.73
CA THR A 47 25.63 23.18 -4.43
C THR A 47 25.85 21.84 -3.70
N ILE A 48 27.05 21.56 -3.19
CA ILE A 48 27.32 20.33 -2.42
C ILE A 48 26.46 20.26 -1.15
N VAL A 49 26.33 21.38 -0.43
CA VAL A 49 25.46 21.46 0.75
C VAL A 49 24.00 21.24 0.38
N GLN A 50 23.53 21.87 -0.71
CA GLN A 50 22.15 21.75 -1.18
C GLN A 50 21.81 20.31 -1.60
N VAL A 51 22.70 19.64 -2.35
CA VAL A 51 22.54 18.23 -2.72
C VAL A 51 22.47 17.34 -1.48
N SER A 52 23.27 17.64 -0.45
CA SER A 52 23.24 16.87 0.80
C SER A 52 21.93 17.05 1.57
N LEU A 53 21.34 18.25 1.56
CA LEU A 53 20.02 18.50 2.18
C LEU A 53 18.90 17.77 1.44
N VAL A 54 18.87 17.87 0.11
CA VAL A 54 17.87 17.16 -0.73
C VAL A 54 17.97 15.64 -0.54
N LYS A 55 19.17 15.10 -0.37
CA LYS A 55 19.36 13.66 -0.11
C LYS A 55 18.76 13.25 1.24
N LYS A 56 18.91 14.06 2.29
CA LYS A 56 18.30 13.78 3.61
C LYS A 56 16.77 13.84 3.54
N GLU A 57 16.22 14.85 2.89
CA GLU A 57 14.77 14.96 2.68
C GLU A 57 14.23 13.78 1.86
N SER A 58 14.95 13.36 0.83
CA SER A 58 14.57 12.20 0.00
C SER A 58 14.52 10.90 0.81
N VAL A 59 15.45 10.70 1.74
CA VAL A 59 15.43 9.53 2.64
C VAL A 59 14.22 9.57 3.59
N ILE A 60 13.90 10.75 4.13
CA ILE A 60 12.73 10.93 5.01
C ILE A 60 11.44 10.66 4.23
N ILE A 61 11.30 11.22 3.03
CA ILE A 61 10.13 11.02 2.16
C ILE A 61 10.01 9.55 1.76
N ALA A 62 11.12 8.89 1.39
CA ALA A 62 11.10 7.47 1.06
C ALA A 62 10.66 6.61 2.26
N GLY A 63 11.13 6.93 3.46
CA GLY A 63 10.69 6.28 4.69
C GLY A 63 9.19 6.48 4.96
N ALA A 64 8.71 7.72 4.87
CA ALA A 64 7.30 8.04 5.05
C ALA A 64 6.40 7.38 3.98
N ALA A 65 6.86 7.32 2.74
CA ALA A 65 6.14 6.67 1.64
C ALA A 65 6.03 5.15 1.85
N GLU A 66 7.10 4.50 2.31
CA GLU A 66 7.09 3.07 2.61
C GLU A 66 6.17 2.75 3.80
N GLU A 67 6.18 3.60 4.83
CA GLU A 67 5.26 3.46 5.97
C GLU A 67 3.80 3.65 5.56
N THR A 68 3.52 4.68 4.74
CA THR A 68 2.16 4.93 4.22
C THR A 68 1.69 3.76 3.36
N LYS A 69 2.57 3.22 2.51
CA LYS A 69 2.27 2.03 1.70
C LYS A 69 1.89 0.84 2.57
N LYS A 70 2.63 0.58 3.65
CA LYS A 70 2.30 -0.49 4.60
C LYS A 70 0.93 -0.28 5.26
N GLN A 71 0.63 0.94 5.71
CA GLN A 71 -0.65 1.26 6.32
C GLN A 71 -1.82 1.11 5.36
N VAL A 72 -1.67 1.56 4.10
CA VAL A 72 -2.70 1.38 3.06
C VAL A 72 -2.95 -0.10 2.77
N LEU A 73 -1.88 -0.89 2.67
CA LEU A 73 -1.98 -2.33 2.42
C LEU A 73 -2.67 -3.05 3.59
N LEU A 74 -2.33 -2.69 4.83
CA LEU A 74 -2.98 -3.19 6.03
C LEU A 74 -4.47 -2.85 6.07
N LEU A 75 -4.84 -1.61 5.72
CA LEU A 75 -6.23 -1.17 5.66
C LEU A 75 -7.03 -1.94 4.58
N ALA A 76 -6.42 -2.18 3.41
CA ALA A 76 -7.02 -2.97 2.36
C ALA A 76 -7.28 -4.42 2.83
N CYS A 77 -6.30 -5.06 3.49
CA CYS A 77 -6.47 -6.39 4.05
C CYS A 77 -7.60 -6.46 5.08
N VAL A 78 -7.70 -5.47 5.97
CA VAL A 78 -8.80 -5.37 6.96
C VAL A 78 -10.16 -5.26 6.27
N ALA A 79 -10.25 -4.47 5.19
CA ALA A 79 -11.47 -4.33 4.42
C ALA A 79 -11.87 -5.64 3.72
N ASP A 80 -10.91 -6.38 3.17
CA ASP A 80 -11.15 -7.67 2.52
C ASP A 80 -11.64 -8.74 3.51
N TRP A 81 -11.15 -8.77 4.75
CA TRP A 81 -11.65 -9.70 5.76
C TRP A 81 -13.04 -9.33 6.26
N ALA A 82 -13.31 -8.04 6.46
CA ALA A 82 -14.66 -7.57 6.81
C ALA A 82 -15.67 -7.91 5.70
N ARG A 83 -15.23 -7.85 4.43
CA ARG A 83 -16.01 -8.34 3.29
C ARG A 83 -16.21 -9.85 3.36
N GLY A 84 -15.18 -10.63 3.70
CA GLY A 84 -15.28 -12.08 3.89
C GLY A 84 -16.33 -12.49 4.93
N VAL A 85 -16.42 -11.78 6.06
CA VAL A 85 -17.46 -12.01 7.08
C VAL A 85 -18.86 -11.79 6.51
N LYS A 86 -19.08 -10.71 5.74
CA LYS A 86 -20.38 -10.44 5.10
C LYS A 86 -20.73 -11.51 4.07
N VAL A 87 -19.77 -11.94 3.26
CA VAL A 87 -19.96 -13.02 2.27
C VAL A 87 -20.34 -14.33 2.97
N ALA A 88 -19.69 -14.66 4.09
CA ALA A 88 -20.05 -15.82 4.90
C ALA A 88 -21.50 -15.76 5.40
N GLN A 89 -21.95 -14.61 5.91
CA GLN A 89 -23.34 -14.41 6.34
C GLN A 89 -24.34 -14.51 5.17
N GLU A 90 -24.01 -13.95 4.01
CA GLU A 90 -24.83 -14.09 2.79
C GLU A 90 -24.99 -15.56 2.40
N ILE A 91 -23.90 -16.36 2.44
CA ILE A 91 -23.94 -17.79 2.15
C ILE A 91 -24.91 -18.50 3.11
N GLN A 92 -24.86 -18.22 4.41
CA GLN A 92 -25.79 -18.82 5.38
C GLN A 92 -27.25 -18.52 5.04
N ILE A 93 -27.54 -17.27 4.67
CA ILE A 93 -28.89 -16.85 4.26
C ILE A 93 -29.31 -17.60 2.99
N HIS A 94 -28.43 -17.71 1.99
CA HIS A 94 -28.72 -18.42 0.74
C HIS A 94 -28.91 -19.93 0.96
N CYS A 95 -28.13 -20.55 1.84
CA CYS A 95 -28.28 -21.96 2.22
C CYS A 95 -29.62 -22.21 2.93
N ARG A 96 -30.02 -21.34 3.87
CA ARG A 96 -31.33 -21.43 4.54
C ARG A 96 -32.51 -21.25 3.59
N ASN A 97 -32.33 -20.42 2.56
CA ASN A 97 -33.35 -20.18 1.52
C ASN A 97 -33.34 -21.24 0.40
N GLY A 98 -32.48 -22.26 0.49
CA GLY A 98 -32.36 -23.33 -0.51
C GLY A 98 -31.78 -22.88 -1.86
N LYS A 99 -31.23 -21.67 -1.97
CA LYS A 99 -30.72 -21.10 -3.22
C LYS A 99 -29.24 -21.46 -3.43
N ARG A 100 -28.97 -22.75 -3.71
CA ARG A 100 -27.60 -23.29 -3.88
C ARG A 100 -26.82 -22.59 -4.99
N GLU A 101 -27.49 -22.29 -6.11
CA GLU A 101 -26.86 -21.66 -7.28
C GLU A 101 -26.24 -20.29 -6.99
N ILE A 102 -26.79 -19.57 -6.01
CA ILE A 102 -26.27 -18.26 -5.58
C ILE A 102 -25.20 -18.43 -4.48
N ALA A 103 -25.30 -19.50 -3.67
CA ALA A 103 -24.35 -19.78 -2.61
C ALA A 103 -22.98 -20.25 -3.12
N ILE A 104 -22.94 -21.03 -4.21
CA ILE A 104 -21.68 -21.56 -4.81
C ILE A 104 -20.70 -20.43 -5.20
N PRO A 105 -21.07 -19.42 -6.01
CA PRO A 105 -20.14 -18.36 -6.39
C PRO A 105 -19.68 -17.54 -5.17
N ARG A 106 -20.55 -17.35 -4.16
CA ARG A 106 -20.18 -16.68 -2.90
C ARG A 106 -19.19 -17.49 -2.06
N LEU A 107 -19.35 -18.81 -2.01
CA LEU A 107 -18.40 -19.72 -1.36
C LEU A 107 -17.03 -19.67 -2.05
N GLN A 108 -17.00 -19.52 -3.38
CA GLN A 108 -15.75 -19.35 -4.13
C GLN A 108 -15.07 -18.00 -3.82
N GLU A 109 -15.84 -16.91 -3.68
CA GLU A 109 -15.32 -15.62 -3.22
C GLU A 109 -14.71 -15.73 -1.82
N LEU A 110 -15.40 -16.39 -0.88
CA LEU A 110 -14.89 -16.61 0.48
C LEU A 110 -13.61 -17.46 0.49
N LYS A 111 -13.53 -18.46 -0.38
CA LYS A 111 -12.32 -19.29 -0.55
C LYS A 111 -11.14 -18.45 -1.02
N GLN A 112 -11.35 -17.51 -1.94
CA GLN A 112 -10.29 -16.63 -2.43
C GLN A 112 -9.71 -15.77 -1.31
N ILE A 113 -10.58 -15.18 -0.47
CA ILE A 113 -10.15 -14.36 0.68
C ILE A 113 -9.30 -15.19 1.66
N LEU A 114 -9.69 -16.44 1.92
CA LEU A 114 -8.90 -17.33 2.77
C LEU A 114 -7.59 -17.76 2.13
N TYR A 115 -7.55 -17.90 0.81
CA TYR A 115 -6.33 -18.24 0.08
C TYR A 115 -5.29 -17.12 0.20
N ASP A 116 -5.74 -15.88 0.08
CA ASP A 116 -4.90 -14.68 0.24
C ASP A 116 -4.34 -14.58 1.68
N ILE A 117 -5.11 -15.01 2.69
CA ILE A 117 -4.63 -15.14 4.07
C ILE A 117 -3.56 -16.24 4.19
N ALA A 118 -3.84 -17.42 3.63
CA ALA A 118 -2.96 -18.59 3.74
C ALA A 118 -1.59 -18.35 3.07
N HIS A 119 -1.55 -17.54 2.00
CA HIS A 119 -0.33 -17.23 1.24
C HIS A 119 0.23 -15.83 1.53
N SER A 120 -0.26 -15.17 2.58
CA SER A 120 0.23 -13.86 2.96
C SER A 120 1.72 -13.89 3.33
N SER A 121 2.47 -12.91 2.83
CA SER A 121 3.88 -12.70 3.19
C SER A 121 4.04 -12.04 4.57
N ASP A 122 2.96 -11.57 5.19
CA ASP A 122 3.00 -10.99 6.53
C ASP A 122 3.18 -12.10 7.59
N SER A 123 4.29 -12.01 8.33
CA SER A 123 4.63 -12.93 9.42
C SER A 123 3.52 -13.11 10.46
N SER A 124 2.68 -12.10 10.68
CA SER A 124 1.59 -12.19 11.65
C SER A 124 0.37 -12.92 11.12
N LEU A 125 0.12 -12.83 9.82
CA LEU A 125 -0.93 -13.61 9.14
C LEU A 125 -0.51 -15.06 8.91
N LYS A 126 0.80 -15.30 8.77
CA LYS A 126 1.37 -16.64 8.60
C LYS A 126 1.01 -17.59 9.74
N SER A 127 0.88 -17.08 10.97
CA SER A 127 0.45 -17.86 12.13
C SER A 127 -0.97 -18.44 12.01
N HIS A 128 -1.82 -17.82 11.19
CA HIS A 128 -3.20 -18.26 10.91
C HIS A 128 -3.32 -18.96 9.56
N GLY A 129 -2.22 -19.11 8.80
CA GLY A 129 -2.23 -19.68 7.46
C GLY A 129 -2.65 -21.14 7.44
N ASP A 130 -2.22 -21.93 8.43
CA ASP A 130 -2.64 -23.33 8.57
C ASP A 130 -4.14 -23.47 8.86
N ASP A 131 -4.69 -22.58 9.70
CA ASP A 131 -6.12 -22.55 9.99
C ASP A 131 -6.94 -22.11 8.77
N ALA A 132 -6.49 -21.09 8.04
CA ALA A 132 -7.10 -20.67 6.78
C ALA A 132 -7.07 -21.82 5.75
N GLY A 133 -5.94 -22.53 5.64
CA GLY A 133 -5.79 -23.73 4.81
C GLY A 133 -6.79 -24.84 5.17
N ARG A 134 -6.98 -25.11 6.46
CA ARG A 134 -8.00 -26.06 6.94
C ARG A 134 -9.42 -25.62 6.55
N GLN A 135 -9.75 -24.34 6.67
CA GLN A 135 -11.07 -23.83 6.26
C GLN A 135 -11.28 -23.88 4.75
N ILE A 136 -10.25 -23.64 3.94
CA ILE A 136 -10.31 -23.80 2.47
C ILE A 136 -10.69 -25.24 2.10
N VAL A 137 -10.07 -26.24 2.74
CA VAL A 137 -10.41 -27.65 2.50
C VAL A 137 -11.87 -27.93 2.84
N ARG A 138 -12.36 -27.41 3.99
CA ARG A 138 -13.76 -27.56 4.40
C ARG A 138 -14.74 -26.89 3.44
N LEU A 139 -14.43 -25.68 2.98
CA LEU A 139 -15.23 -24.97 1.98
C LEU A 139 -15.26 -25.72 0.65
N ASN A 140 -14.14 -26.31 0.21
CA ASN A 140 -14.13 -27.14 -1.00
C ASN A 140 -15.04 -28.37 -0.86
N LEU A 141 -15.11 -29.00 0.32
CA LEU A 141 -16.06 -30.11 0.54
C LEU A 141 -17.51 -29.64 0.43
N VAL A 142 -17.84 -28.45 0.95
CA VAL A 142 -19.17 -27.85 0.83
C VAL A 142 -19.50 -27.51 -0.62
N ILE A 143 -18.59 -26.86 -1.34
CA ILE A 143 -18.77 -26.51 -2.77
C ILE A 143 -19.01 -27.77 -3.59
N ASN A 144 -18.16 -28.79 -3.44
CA ASN A 144 -18.29 -30.06 -4.15
C ASN A 144 -19.60 -30.78 -3.78
N GLY A 145 -20.08 -30.63 -2.54
CA GLY A 145 -21.38 -31.13 -2.11
C GLY A 145 -22.54 -30.42 -2.80
N PHE A 146 -22.46 -29.10 -2.96
CA PHE A 146 -23.50 -28.31 -3.65
C PHE A 146 -23.53 -28.56 -5.15
N GLU A 147 -22.37 -28.80 -5.76
CA GLU A 147 -22.25 -29.08 -7.20
C GLU A 147 -22.75 -30.48 -7.59
N LYS A 148 -22.64 -31.47 -6.70
CA LYS A 148 -23.10 -32.85 -6.97
C LYS A 148 -24.61 -33.00 -7.00
N ASP A 149 -25.34 -32.16 -6.28
CA ASP A 149 -26.81 -32.21 -6.26
C ASP A 149 -27.41 -30.79 -6.19
N PRO A 150 -27.47 -30.09 -7.33
CA PRO A 150 -27.99 -28.72 -7.39
C PRO A 150 -29.53 -28.66 -7.26
N ALA A 151 -30.23 -29.78 -7.48
CA ALA A 151 -31.69 -29.83 -7.60
C ALA A 151 -32.41 -30.23 -6.31
N THR A 152 -31.74 -30.85 -5.33
CA THR A 152 -32.35 -31.21 -4.05
C THR A 152 -32.18 -30.09 -3.01
N GLY A 153 -33.27 -29.79 -2.28
CA GLY A 153 -33.19 -28.90 -1.12
C GLY A 153 -32.20 -29.45 -0.09
N MET A 154 -31.44 -28.58 0.60
CA MET A 154 -30.53 -29.05 1.65
C MET A 154 -31.33 -29.67 2.78
N SER A 155 -30.87 -30.82 3.26
CA SER A 155 -31.31 -31.35 4.53
C SER A 155 -30.92 -30.38 5.65
N SER A 156 -31.72 -30.34 6.73
CA SER A 156 -31.41 -29.50 7.89
C SER A 156 -30.03 -29.81 8.50
N HIS A 157 -29.55 -31.05 8.35
CA HIS A 157 -28.21 -31.45 8.78
C HIS A 157 -27.11 -30.82 7.92
N GLU A 158 -27.27 -30.79 6.59
CA GLU A 158 -26.30 -30.14 5.70
C GLU A 158 -26.23 -28.64 5.95
N ILE A 159 -27.36 -27.97 6.16
CA ILE A 159 -27.41 -26.54 6.52
C ILE A 159 -26.67 -26.29 7.84
N ALA A 160 -26.88 -27.16 8.84
CA ALA A 160 -26.20 -27.03 10.13
C ALA A 160 -24.67 -27.19 10.00
N ASN A 161 -24.21 -28.16 9.20
CA ASN A 161 -22.79 -28.38 8.95
C ASN A 161 -22.14 -27.20 8.19
N VAL A 162 -22.82 -26.67 7.17
CA VAL A 162 -22.35 -25.50 6.42
C VAL A 162 -22.27 -24.28 7.32
N ASN A 163 -23.29 -24.05 8.15
CA ASN A 163 -23.27 -22.95 9.12
C ASN A 163 -22.13 -23.10 10.12
N GLU A 164 -21.84 -24.31 10.64
CA GLU A 164 -20.72 -24.53 11.55
C GLU A 164 -19.37 -24.20 10.90
N ILE A 165 -19.18 -24.58 9.64
CA ILE A 165 -17.97 -24.26 8.87
C ILE A 165 -17.85 -22.74 8.65
N LEU A 166 -18.96 -22.08 8.33
CA LEU A 166 -19.00 -20.63 8.11
C LEU A 166 -18.77 -19.85 9.41
N GLU A 167 -19.31 -20.29 10.55
CA GLU A 167 -19.07 -19.67 11.86
C GLU A 167 -17.58 -19.73 12.22
N LYS A 168 -16.96 -20.91 12.06
CA LYS A 168 -15.52 -21.09 12.27
C LYS A 168 -14.67 -20.23 11.34
N THR A 169 -15.17 -19.97 10.13
CA THR A 169 -14.52 -19.07 9.16
C THR A 169 -14.68 -17.60 9.57
N ILE A 170 -15.85 -17.20 10.05
CA ILE A 170 -16.13 -15.86 10.58
C ILE A 170 -15.27 -15.59 11.82
N ASP A 171 -15.15 -16.55 12.73
CA ASP A 171 -14.32 -16.43 13.93
C ASP A 171 -12.85 -16.21 13.57
N LEU A 172 -12.33 -16.98 12.60
CA LEU A 172 -10.97 -16.81 12.09
C LEU A 172 -10.77 -15.40 11.50
N LEU A 173 -11.67 -14.98 10.60
CA LEU A 173 -11.59 -13.66 9.97
C LEU A 173 -11.66 -12.53 11.01
N SER A 174 -12.50 -12.69 12.03
CA SER A 174 -12.66 -11.72 13.13
C SER A 174 -11.42 -11.65 14.02
N GLN A 175 -10.78 -12.79 14.32
CA GLN A 175 -9.51 -12.83 15.05
C GLN A 175 -8.40 -12.14 14.27
N ILE A 176 -8.27 -12.44 12.98
CA ILE A 176 -7.29 -11.82 12.09
C ILE A 176 -7.53 -10.30 12.00
N GLN A 177 -8.80 -9.87 11.88
CA GLN A 177 -9.18 -8.47 11.88
C GLN A 177 -8.80 -7.77 13.19
N SER A 178 -9.05 -8.39 14.34
CA SER A 178 -8.72 -7.84 15.66
C SER A 178 -7.21 -7.63 15.83
N ILE A 179 -6.41 -8.62 15.44
CA ILE A 179 -4.93 -8.54 15.54
C ILE A 179 -4.41 -7.40 14.67
N THR A 180 -4.95 -7.27 13.46
CA THR A 180 -4.47 -6.30 12.49
C THR A 180 -4.93 -4.87 12.83
N LYS A 181 -6.15 -4.72 13.38
CA LYS A 181 -6.65 -3.44 13.88
C LYS A 181 -5.85 -2.92 15.07
N ASN A 182 -5.32 -3.80 15.92
CA ASN A 182 -4.47 -3.42 17.06
C ASN A 182 -3.03 -3.05 16.67
N LYS A 183 -2.64 -3.22 15.41
CA LYS A 183 -1.31 -2.85 14.90
C LYS A 183 -1.29 -1.53 14.13
N GLY A 184 -2.45 -1.02 13.74
CA GLY A 184 -2.63 0.26 13.07
C GLY A 184 -2.71 1.42 14.05
#